data_AF-F0RX61-F1
#
_entry.id   AF-F0RX61-F1
#
_cell.length_a   1.000
_cell.length_b   1.000
_cell.length_c   1.000
_cell.angle_alpha   90.00
_cell.angle_beta   90.00
_cell.angle_gamma   90.00
#
_symmetry.space_group_name_H-M   'P 1'
#
loop_
_entity.id
_entity.type
_entity.pdbx_description
1 polymer ?
#
loop_
_entity_poly.entity_id
_entity_poly.type
_entity_poly.pdbx_seq_one_letter_code
_entity_poly.pdbx_strand_id
1 'polypeptide(L)'
;MSLKKWLLLTLLLCLVVALFVGCKEAEPFPKNRELFVINGTTDTQVIGISIQAVPHGQRKIDSSGSYVLRESDSLDGNEQFGIVLSPFVYRTIVDIEYDFGDELSYGYKTVSIDFPVNASLPTYVTLINDGNVEFPGYTIEVSGEYVAFNVPITT
;
A
#
# COMPACT_ATOMS: atom_id res chain seq x y z
N MET A 1 23.81 -0.50 61.81
CA MET A 1 24.19 -0.10 60.42
C MET A 1 24.13 1.43 60.36
N SER A 2 25.14 2.13 59.83
CA SER A 2 25.16 3.61 59.86
C SER A 2 24.20 4.22 58.83
N LEU A 3 23.58 5.36 59.15
CA LEU A 3 22.60 6.08 58.31
C LEU A 3 23.08 6.29 56.86
N LYS A 4 24.38 6.51 56.68
CA LYS A 4 25.04 6.66 55.37
C LYS A 4 24.94 5.39 54.51
N LYS A 5 25.08 4.20 55.12
CA LYS A 5 24.95 2.91 54.40
C LYS A 5 23.52 2.65 53.95
N TRP A 6 22.54 3.14 54.71
CA TRP A 6 21.12 3.00 54.38
C TRP A 6 20.76 3.84 53.16
N LEU A 7 21.12 5.12 53.17
CA LEU A 7 20.93 6.05 52.05
C LEU A 7 21.55 5.57 50.73
N LEU A 8 22.76 4.99 50.82
CA LEU A 8 23.47 4.49 49.65
C LEU A 8 22.77 3.26 49.05
N LEU A 9 22.18 2.41 49.91
CA LEU A 9 21.42 1.25 49.47
C LEU A 9 20.12 1.65 48.77
N THR A 10 19.40 2.64 49.32
CA THR A 10 18.15 3.15 48.71
C THR A 10 18.41 3.82 47.37
N LEU A 11 19.48 4.60 47.26
CA LEU A 11 19.86 5.26 46.01
C LEU A 11 20.22 4.23 44.93
N LEU A 12 20.96 3.18 45.30
CA LEU A 12 21.33 2.10 44.39
C LEU A 12 20.08 1.33 43.94
N LEU A 13 19.15 1.07 44.85
CA LEU A 13 17.89 0.39 44.54
C LEU A 13 17.02 1.22 43.57
N CYS A 14 16.91 2.54 43.78
CA CYS A 14 16.21 3.42 42.85
C CYS A 14 16.87 3.47 41.48
N LEU A 15 18.22 3.47 41.42
CA LEU A 15 18.95 3.43 40.15
C LEU A 15 18.69 2.13 39.39
N VAL A 16 18.71 0.99 40.10
CA VAL A 16 18.38 -0.32 39.53
C VAL A 16 16.93 -0.34 39.02
N VAL A 17 15.96 0.14 39.80
CA VAL A 17 14.56 0.22 39.34
C VAL A 17 14.45 1.13 38.11
N ALA A 18 15.13 2.27 38.06
CA ALA A 18 15.12 3.14 36.88
C ALA A 18 15.77 2.50 35.64
N LEU A 19 16.79 1.65 35.83
CA LEU A 19 17.46 0.92 34.75
C LEU A 19 16.65 -0.31 34.26
N PHE A 20 15.81 -0.90 35.12
CA PHE A 20 15.03 -2.12 34.82
C PHE A 20 13.54 -1.88 34.59
N VAL A 21 13.00 -0.70 34.88
CA VAL A 21 11.72 -0.24 34.34
C VAL A 21 12.00 0.09 32.87
N GLY A 22 11.99 -0.97 32.07
CA GLY A 22 12.39 -0.97 30.68
C GLY A 22 11.75 0.17 29.92
N CYS A 23 12.50 0.70 28.95
CA CYS A 23 11.94 1.37 27.80
C CYS A 23 10.86 0.44 27.25
N LYS A 24 9.60 0.66 27.64
CA LYS A 24 8.45 0.15 26.92
C LYS A 24 8.68 0.66 25.51
N GLU A 25 9.05 -0.24 24.60
CA GLU A 25 9.21 0.07 23.18
C GLU A 25 8.02 0.95 22.81
N ALA A 26 8.31 2.20 22.44
CA ALA A 26 7.27 3.10 21.99
C ALA A 26 6.55 2.33 20.87
N GLU A 27 5.22 2.17 21.02
CA GLU A 27 4.43 1.49 19.99
C GLU A 27 4.85 2.04 18.64
N PRO A 28 5.27 1.19 17.70
CA PRO A 28 5.83 1.67 16.44
C PRO A 28 4.78 2.56 15.82
N PHE A 29 5.10 3.86 15.71
CA PHE A 29 4.21 4.80 15.06
C PHE A 29 3.88 4.23 13.67
N PRO A 30 2.58 4.07 13.34
CA PRO A 30 2.18 3.52 12.06
C PRO A 30 2.84 4.31 10.93
N LYS A 31 3.67 3.64 10.13
CA LYS A 31 4.41 4.29 9.04
C LYS A 31 3.52 4.44 7.82
N ASN A 32 3.61 5.62 7.18
CA ASN A 32 3.00 5.85 5.87
C ASN A 32 3.45 4.78 4.89
N ARG A 33 2.57 4.46 3.94
CA ARG A 33 2.79 3.40 2.95
C ARG A 33 2.85 4.03 1.58
N GLU A 34 3.45 3.32 0.64
CA GLU A 34 3.54 3.78 -0.73
C GLU A 34 2.94 2.72 -1.64
N LEU A 35 2.14 3.18 -2.60
CA LEU A 35 1.56 2.38 -3.65
C LEU A 35 1.99 2.98 -4.99
N PHE A 36 2.55 2.15 -5.83
CA PHE A 36 2.96 2.51 -7.17
C PHE A 36 2.15 1.73 -8.20
N VAL A 37 1.71 2.41 -9.24
CA VAL A 37 1.15 1.80 -10.45
C VAL A 37 2.18 1.97 -11.55
N ILE A 38 2.56 0.86 -12.18
CA ILE A 38 3.60 0.83 -13.21
C ILE A 38 2.98 0.30 -14.49
N ASN A 39 3.14 1.05 -15.58
CA ASN A 39 2.90 0.52 -16.91
C ASN A 39 4.12 -0.33 -17.32
N GLY A 40 4.07 -1.65 -17.13
CA GLY A 40 5.17 -2.56 -17.43
C GLY A 40 5.26 -3.00 -18.89
N THR A 41 4.48 -2.38 -19.78
CA THR A 41 4.36 -2.72 -21.19
C THR A 41 4.86 -1.54 -22.04
N THR A 42 5.19 -1.77 -23.32
CA THR A 42 5.54 -0.69 -24.28
C THR A 42 4.50 -0.48 -25.36
N ASP A 43 3.53 -1.38 -25.45
CA ASP A 43 2.52 -1.51 -26.50
C ASP A 43 1.12 -1.10 -26.02
N THR A 44 0.98 -0.67 -24.77
CA THR A 44 -0.25 -0.11 -24.20
C THR A 44 0.04 1.15 -23.42
N GLN A 45 -0.92 2.07 -23.42
CA GLN A 45 -0.89 3.27 -22.60
C GLN A 45 -1.90 3.11 -21.46
N VAL A 46 -1.50 3.38 -20.22
CA VAL A 46 -2.48 3.50 -19.12
C VAL A 46 -3.08 4.90 -19.22
N ILE A 47 -4.38 4.97 -19.46
CA ILE A 47 -5.11 6.22 -19.69
C ILE A 47 -5.98 6.62 -18.48
N GLY A 48 -6.09 5.73 -17.50
CA GLY A 48 -6.80 6.00 -16.27
C GLY A 48 -6.34 5.10 -15.14
N ILE A 49 -6.07 5.71 -14.00
CA ILE A 49 -5.91 5.03 -12.72
C ILE A 49 -7.01 5.54 -11.81
N SER A 50 -7.65 4.65 -11.06
CA SER A 50 -8.54 5.00 -9.96
C SER A 50 -8.16 4.18 -8.74
N ILE A 51 -7.91 4.86 -7.62
CA ILE A 51 -7.50 4.23 -6.37
C ILE A 51 -8.58 4.49 -5.32
N GLN A 52 -9.05 3.44 -4.66
CA GLN A 52 -9.97 3.54 -3.54
C GLN A 52 -9.33 2.94 -2.30
N ALA A 53 -8.98 3.78 -1.31
CA ALA A 53 -8.37 3.35 -0.06
C ALA A 53 -9.41 3.18 1.06
N VAL A 54 -9.36 2.06 1.78
CA VAL A 54 -10.28 1.70 2.87
C VAL A 54 -9.53 1.70 4.21
N PRO A 55 -9.84 2.63 5.13
CA PRO A 55 -9.19 2.70 6.44
C PRO A 55 -9.78 1.72 7.46
N HIS A 56 -8.97 1.34 8.45
CA HIS A 56 -9.42 0.59 9.61
C HIS A 56 -10.56 1.33 10.35
N GLY A 57 -11.57 0.59 10.79
CA GLY A 57 -12.67 1.13 11.61
C GLY A 57 -13.83 1.76 10.82
N GLN A 58 -13.75 1.84 9.49
CA GLN A 58 -14.92 2.18 8.66
C GLN A 58 -15.82 0.95 8.43
N ARG A 59 -17.08 1.06 8.86
CA ARG A 59 -18.08 -0.03 8.82
C ARG A 59 -18.82 -0.12 7.48
N LYS A 60 -18.60 0.84 6.58
CA LYS A 60 -19.21 0.91 5.24
C LYS A 60 -18.20 1.63 4.33
N ILE A 61 -18.03 1.14 3.10
CA ILE A 61 -17.38 1.89 2.02
C ILE A 61 -18.22 3.15 1.83
N ASP A 62 -17.76 4.26 2.40
CA ASP A 62 -18.34 5.55 2.13
C ASP A 62 -17.95 5.93 0.70
N SER A 63 -18.93 6.01 -0.19
CA SER A 63 -18.70 6.50 -1.56
C SER A 63 -18.27 7.97 -1.61
N SER A 64 -18.26 8.68 -0.48
CA SER A 64 -17.67 10.00 -0.29
C SER A 64 -16.30 9.98 0.41
N GLY A 65 -15.85 8.81 0.89
CA GLY A 65 -14.51 8.58 1.47
C GLY A 65 -13.51 7.95 0.50
N SER A 66 -13.93 7.64 -0.73
CA SER A 66 -13.04 7.19 -1.79
C SER A 66 -12.27 8.37 -2.37
N TYR A 67 -10.96 8.41 -2.14
CA TYR A 67 -10.05 9.30 -2.85
C TYR A 67 -9.78 8.77 -4.25
N VAL A 68 -10.72 8.97 -5.18
CA VAL A 68 -10.46 8.67 -6.60
C VAL A 68 -9.45 9.69 -7.12
N LEU A 69 -8.18 9.31 -7.08
CA LEU A 69 -7.18 9.93 -7.93
C LEU A 69 -7.44 9.42 -9.33
N ARG A 70 -7.97 10.30 -10.17
CA ARG A 70 -8.02 10.09 -11.61
C ARG A 70 -6.85 10.87 -12.18
N GLU A 71 -5.79 10.15 -12.48
CA GLU A 71 -4.73 10.74 -13.28
C GLU A 71 -5.22 10.75 -14.73
N SER A 72 -5.36 11.95 -15.29
CA SER A 72 -5.64 12.16 -16.71
C SER A 72 -4.37 12.23 -17.53
N ASP A 73 -3.22 12.25 -16.86
CA ASP A 73 -1.92 12.14 -17.49
C ASP A 73 -1.71 10.65 -17.75
N SER A 74 -1.63 10.31 -19.03
CA SER A 74 -1.38 8.95 -19.47
C SER A 74 0.00 8.49 -18.98
N LEU A 75 0.10 7.25 -18.50
CA LEU A 75 1.40 6.61 -18.30
C LEU A 75 1.77 5.84 -19.57
N ASP A 76 2.81 6.32 -20.23
CA ASP A 76 3.44 5.62 -21.33
C ASP A 76 4.20 4.39 -20.82
N GLY A 77 4.73 3.60 -21.76
CA GLY A 77 5.38 2.36 -21.42
C GLY A 77 6.62 2.52 -20.53
N ASN A 78 6.67 1.74 -19.45
CA ASN A 78 7.65 1.81 -18.35
C ASN A 78 7.54 3.03 -17.44
N GLU A 79 6.49 3.85 -17.57
CA GLU A 79 6.23 4.94 -16.64
C GLU A 79 5.52 4.45 -15.36
N GLN A 80 5.58 5.27 -14.32
CA GLN A 80 5.00 4.96 -13.02
C GLN A 80 4.28 6.15 -12.41
N PHE A 81 3.15 5.85 -11.77
CA PHE A 81 2.43 6.73 -10.85
C PHE A 81 2.65 6.26 -9.41
N GLY A 82 2.79 7.19 -8.47
CA GLY A 82 3.03 6.88 -7.06
C GLY A 82 2.17 7.72 -6.12
N ILE A 83 1.60 7.07 -5.10
CA ILE A 83 0.88 7.72 -4.01
C ILE A 83 1.36 7.24 -2.64
N VAL A 84 1.40 8.18 -1.69
CA VAL A 84 1.54 7.88 -0.26
C VAL A 84 0.16 7.66 0.37
N LEU A 85 -0.04 6.48 0.97
CA LEU A 85 -1.25 6.10 1.68
C LEU A 85 -1.10 6.33 3.19
N SER A 86 -2.23 6.66 3.82
CA SER A 86 -2.35 6.71 5.27
C SER A 86 -1.96 5.36 5.88
N PRO A 87 -1.25 5.35 7.02
CA PRO A 87 -0.81 4.11 7.66
C PRO A 87 -1.97 3.25 8.18
N PHE A 88 -3.16 3.83 8.27
CA PHE A 88 -4.39 3.19 8.74
C PHE A 88 -5.21 2.54 7.61
N VAL A 89 -4.75 2.60 6.36
CA VAL A 89 -5.38 1.90 5.23
C VAL A 89 -5.06 0.40 5.32
N TYR A 90 -6.10 -0.43 5.33
CA TYR A 90 -5.93 -1.90 5.36
C TYR A 90 -6.22 -2.54 4.01
N ARG A 91 -6.98 -1.86 3.14
CA ARG A 91 -7.31 -2.34 1.80
C ARG A 91 -7.28 -1.19 0.81
N THR A 92 -6.79 -1.45 -0.38
CA THR A 92 -6.99 -0.58 -1.54
C THR A 92 -7.61 -1.37 -2.69
N ILE A 93 -8.46 -0.71 -3.47
CA ILE A 93 -8.94 -1.19 -4.76
C ILE A 93 -8.32 -0.28 -5.82
N VAL A 94 -7.63 -0.86 -6.79
CA VAL A 94 -6.99 -0.15 -7.90
C VAL A 94 -7.67 -0.58 -9.18
N ASP A 95 -8.18 0.40 -9.91
CA ASP A 95 -8.78 0.27 -11.22
C ASP A 95 -7.83 0.88 -12.24
N ILE A 96 -7.52 0.13 -13.29
CA ILE A 96 -6.62 0.53 -14.37
C ILE A 96 -7.39 0.45 -15.68
N GLU A 97 -7.46 1.58 -16.37
CA GLU A 97 -7.98 1.73 -17.73
C GLU A 97 -6.80 1.94 -18.67
N TYR A 98 -6.75 1.17 -19.76
CA TYR A 98 -5.64 1.21 -20.70
C TYR A 98 -6.12 1.13 -22.15
N ASP A 99 -5.40 1.81 -23.04
CA ASP A 99 -5.64 1.87 -24.47
C ASP A 99 -4.64 0.97 -25.20
N PHE A 100 -5.16 0.11 -26.08
CA PHE A 100 -4.39 -0.81 -26.92
C PHE A 100 -3.70 -0.14 -28.11
N GLY A 101 -3.93 1.15 -28.35
CA GLY A 101 -3.33 1.90 -29.47
C GLY A 101 -4.04 1.70 -30.81
N ASP A 102 -5.06 0.86 -30.85
CA ASP A 102 -5.90 0.57 -32.03
C ASP A 102 -7.27 1.23 -31.84
N GLU A 103 -7.70 2.04 -32.83
CA GLU A 103 -8.58 3.22 -32.74
C GLU A 103 -9.85 3.21 -31.85
N LEU A 104 -10.32 2.10 -31.25
CA LEU A 104 -11.49 2.08 -30.35
C LEU A 104 -11.48 0.94 -29.29
N SER A 105 -10.31 0.39 -28.94
CA SER A 105 -10.25 -0.69 -27.95
C SER A 105 -9.64 -0.21 -26.64
N TYR A 106 -10.41 -0.33 -25.55
CA TYR A 106 -9.96 -0.05 -24.19
C TYR A 106 -10.10 -1.29 -23.33
N GLY A 107 -9.13 -1.52 -22.47
CA GLY A 107 -9.13 -2.56 -21.45
C GLY A 107 -9.35 -1.97 -20.06
N TYR A 108 -9.95 -2.77 -19.19
CA TYR A 108 -10.16 -2.41 -17.79
C TYR A 108 -9.80 -3.58 -16.89
N LYS A 109 -9.02 -3.30 -15.85
CA LYS A 109 -8.64 -4.29 -14.83
C LYS A 109 -8.76 -3.67 -13.44
N THR A 110 -9.32 -4.46 -12.52
CA THR A 110 -9.39 -4.12 -11.11
C THR A 110 -8.54 -5.07 -10.30
N VAL A 111 -7.87 -4.57 -9.28
CA VAL A 111 -7.23 -5.40 -8.25
C VAL A 111 -7.58 -4.86 -6.87
N SER A 112 -7.93 -5.75 -5.95
CA SER A 112 -8.05 -5.43 -4.53
C SER A 112 -6.84 -5.96 -3.79
N ILE A 113 -6.23 -5.13 -2.96
CA ILE A 113 -5.00 -5.43 -2.22
C ILE A 113 -5.27 -5.19 -0.74
N ASP A 114 -5.11 -6.23 0.07
CA ASP A 114 -5.09 -6.17 1.52
C ASP A 114 -3.66 -6.00 2.00
N PHE A 115 -3.41 -4.99 2.83
CA PHE A 115 -2.08 -4.67 3.31
C PHE A 115 -1.84 -5.19 4.74
N PRO A 116 -0.57 -5.44 5.12
CA PRO A 116 -0.24 -5.83 6.49
C PRO A 116 -0.53 -4.70 7.47
N VAL A 117 -0.69 -5.01 8.76
CA VAL A 117 -0.88 -3.98 9.81
C VAL A 117 0.32 -3.02 9.88
N ASN A 118 1.53 -3.56 9.68
CA ASN A 118 2.77 -2.80 9.62
C ASN A 118 3.38 -3.03 8.24
N ALA A 119 3.43 -1.98 7.42
CA ALA A 119 4.14 -1.99 6.16
C ALA A 119 5.47 -1.22 6.31
N SER A 120 6.54 -1.78 5.75
CA SER A 120 7.87 -1.20 5.70
C SER A 120 8.38 -0.99 4.27
N LEU A 121 7.76 -1.64 3.29
CA LEU A 121 8.10 -1.56 1.88
C LEU A 121 6.90 -1.12 1.04
N PRO A 122 7.15 -0.47 -0.11
CA PRO A 122 6.09 -0.15 -1.06
C PRO A 122 5.42 -1.40 -1.63
N THR A 123 4.19 -1.21 -2.09
CA THR A 123 3.48 -2.19 -2.93
C THR A 123 3.40 -1.66 -4.36
N TYR A 124 3.59 -2.56 -5.31
CA TYR A 124 3.56 -2.24 -6.74
C TYR A 124 2.41 -2.98 -7.41
N VAL A 125 1.71 -2.27 -8.29
CA VAL A 125 0.70 -2.80 -9.20
C VAL A 125 1.25 -2.60 -10.60
N THR A 126 1.52 -3.69 -11.30
CA THR A 126 2.18 -3.65 -12.61
C THR A 126 1.24 -4.21 -13.65
N LEU A 127 0.96 -3.44 -14.70
CA LEU A 127 0.31 -3.96 -15.90
C LEU A 127 1.38 -4.65 -16.76
N ILE A 128 1.18 -5.91 -17.14
CA ILE A 128 2.12 -6.70 -17.95
C ILE A 128 1.40 -7.42 -19.09
N ASN A 129 2.09 -7.58 -20.22
CA ASN A 129 1.61 -8.38 -21.35
C ASN A 129 1.74 -9.88 -21.00
N ASP A 130 0.63 -10.59 -20.97
CA ASP A 130 0.49 -12.03 -20.70
C ASP A 130 0.61 -12.91 -21.97
N GLY A 131 0.72 -12.29 -23.14
CA GLY A 131 0.97 -12.98 -24.42
C GLY A 131 -0.27 -13.59 -25.08
N ASN A 132 -1.49 -13.29 -24.62
CA ASN A 132 -2.69 -13.69 -25.34
C ASN A 132 -2.80 -12.94 -26.69
N VAL A 133 -3.18 -13.68 -27.75
CA VAL A 133 -3.08 -13.24 -29.15
C VAL A 133 -4.42 -12.80 -29.75
N GLU A 134 -5.55 -13.12 -29.10
CA GLU A 134 -6.90 -12.78 -29.61
C GLU A 134 -7.38 -11.39 -29.14
N PHE A 135 -6.84 -10.92 -28.03
CA PHE A 135 -6.86 -9.55 -27.51
C PHE A 135 -5.50 -9.32 -26.87
N PRO A 136 -5.00 -8.08 -26.75
CA PRO A 136 -3.75 -7.88 -26.03
C PRO A 136 -3.98 -8.32 -24.59
N GLY A 137 -3.48 -9.50 -24.28
CA GLY A 137 -3.73 -10.14 -23.01
C GLY A 137 -2.84 -9.44 -22.02
N TYR A 138 -3.41 -8.54 -21.23
CA TYR A 138 -2.70 -7.92 -20.14
C TYR A 138 -3.25 -8.43 -18.83
N THR A 139 -2.34 -8.67 -17.89
CA THR A 139 -2.67 -8.99 -16.52
C THR A 139 -2.08 -7.95 -15.57
N ILE A 140 -2.68 -7.87 -14.39
CA ILE A 140 -2.10 -7.13 -13.27
C ILE A 140 -1.25 -8.11 -12.46
N GLU A 141 -0.01 -7.71 -12.18
CA GLU A 141 0.83 -8.31 -11.17
C GLU A 141 0.89 -7.40 -9.94
N VAL A 142 0.87 -8.01 -8.75
CA VAL A 142 1.07 -7.29 -7.48
C VAL A 142 2.33 -7.81 -6.80
N SER A 143 3.26 -6.91 -6.49
CA SER A 143 4.51 -7.22 -5.79
C SER A 143 4.77 -6.27 -4.61
N GLY A 144 5.73 -6.61 -3.75
CA GLY A 144 6.00 -5.88 -2.51
C GLY A 144 5.26 -6.45 -1.30
N GLU A 145 4.90 -5.60 -0.34
CA GLU A 145 4.27 -6.02 0.91
C GLU A 145 2.73 -6.01 0.87
N TYR A 146 2.14 -7.19 0.77
CA TYR A 146 0.69 -7.39 0.86
C TYR A 146 0.38 -8.65 1.70
N VAL A 147 -0.86 -8.73 2.18
CA VAL A 147 -1.40 -9.92 2.87
C VAL A 147 -2.11 -10.82 1.87
N ALA A 148 -2.97 -10.21 1.05
CA ALA A 148 -3.70 -10.89 -0.01
C ALA A 148 -4.00 -9.89 -1.12
N PHE A 149 -4.15 -10.39 -2.34
CA PHE A 149 -4.76 -9.62 -3.40
C PHE A 149 -5.72 -10.51 -4.19
N ASN A 150 -6.67 -9.88 -4.85
CA ASN A 150 -7.59 -10.55 -5.75
C ASN A 150 -7.85 -9.67 -6.97
N VAL A 151 -7.81 -10.28 -8.15
CA VAL A 151 -8.25 -9.67 -9.40
C VAL A 151 -9.68 -10.17 -9.65
N PRO A 152 -10.72 -9.34 -9.50
CA PRO A 152 -12.08 -9.76 -9.75
C PRO A 152 -12.20 -10.29 -11.18
N ILE A 153 -12.77 -11.47 -11.34
CA ILE A 153 -13.10 -12.01 -12.66
C ILE A 153 -14.30 -11.19 -13.15
N THR A 154 -14.06 -10.30 -14.11
CA THR A 154 -15.14 -9.67 -14.87
C THR A 154 -15.74 -10.72 -15.79
N THR A 155 -16.92 -11.23 -15.43
CA THR A 155 -17.77 -12.06 -16.31
C THR A 155 -18.51 -11.20 -17.32
#